data_AF-A0A351MEC7-F1
#
_entry.id   AF-A0A351MEC7-F1
#
_cell.length_a   1.000
_cell.length_b   1.000
_cell.length_c   1.000
_cell.angle_alpha   90.00
_cell.angle_beta   90.00
_cell.angle_gamma   90.00
#
_symmetry.space_group_name_H-M   'P 1'
#
loop_
_entity.id
_entity.type
_entity.pdbx_description
1 polymer ?
#
loop_
_entity_poly.entity_id
_entity_poly.type
_entity_poly.pdbx_seq_one_letter_code
_entity_poly.pdbx_strand_id
1 'polypeptide(L)'
;MNIPVHQERVVVTTRGRRPARSAHSLHQLLMAAAICCTFNPQQSSAATITPILAYSFDQGELFRASADLQATGLLANVWTTVVGTGTSATGNPGRAISASRWDGDGNAFVLRVNLLPGHTLSLTGFGFDERASGTGAQQWLLRIAELDLAQGRTHTAFTRHAGLVSLPGSLSGQFDIVLSGWGASSGSGTWRMDNFFLEGQVLGPTGVATQIIPLPPALALLAGPLLLCPRRRRTELTQPAEASARQLRQPRSSGK
;
A
#
# COMPACT_ATOMS: atom_id res chain seq x y z
N MET A 1 -53.29 2.72 12.11
CA MET A 1 -53.19 4.02 12.82
C MET A 1 -52.64 5.03 11.82
N ASN A 2 -53.34 6.16 11.68
CA ASN A 2 -53.31 7.11 10.57
C ASN A 2 -52.22 8.20 10.73
N ILE A 3 -51.56 8.56 9.61
CA ILE A 3 -51.17 9.92 9.10
C ILE A 3 -50.17 10.74 9.99
N PRO A 4 -49.08 11.36 9.44
CA PRO A 4 -49.15 12.27 8.30
C PRO A 4 -48.07 12.23 7.20
N VAL A 5 -48.59 12.60 6.03
CA VAL A 5 -47.95 13.15 4.84
C VAL A 5 -47.35 14.53 5.17
N HIS A 6 -46.09 14.77 4.78
CA HIS A 6 -45.55 16.12 4.68
C HIS A 6 -45.36 16.50 3.21
N GLN A 7 -46.18 17.45 2.80
CA GLN A 7 -46.14 18.18 1.55
C GLN A 7 -45.03 19.25 1.54
N GLU A 8 -44.49 19.44 0.33
CA GLU A 8 -44.23 20.74 -0.31
C GLU A 8 -43.04 21.58 0.15
N ARG A 9 -42.09 21.78 -0.78
CA ARG A 9 -41.61 23.14 -1.05
C ARG A 9 -41.21 23.38 -2.51
N VAL A 10 -41.66 24.54 -2.95
CA VAL A 10 -41.71 25.09 -4.30
C VAL A 10 -40.40 25.79 -4.67
N VAL A 11 -40.00 25.54 -5.92
CA VAL A 11 -39.24 26.33 -6.92
C VAL A 11 -38.84 27.77 -6.56
N VAL A 12 -37.56 28.14 -6.81
CA VAL A 12 -37.21 29.45 -7.43
C VAL A 12 -35.99 29.28 -8.34
N THR A 13 -36.21 29.39 -9.65
CA THR A 13 -35.15 29.50 -10.68
C THR A 13 -35.03 30.96 -11.09
N THR A 14 -34.00 31.66 -10.64
CA THR A 14 -33.70 33.04 -11.07
C THR A 14 -32.65 33.03 -12.18
N ARG A 15 -33.11 33.21 -13.43
CA ARG A 15 -32.27 33.54 -14.59
C ARG A 15 -31.75 34.98 -14.46
N GLY A 16 -30.45 35.13 -14.23
CA GLY A 16 -29.75 36.41 -14.31
C GLY A 16 -29.46 36.82 -15.75
N ARG A 17 -30.06 37.95 -16.17
CA ARG A 17 -29.84 38.67 -17.44
C ARG A 17 -28.38 39.09 -17.63
N ARG A 18 -27.83 38.85 -18.82
CA ARG A 18 -26.64 39.55 -19.34
C ARG A 18 -27.06 40.89 -19.98
N PRO A 19 -26.47 42.03 -19.61
CA PRO A 19 -26.55 43.23 -20.42
C PRO A 19 -25.40 43.27 -21.43
N ALA A 20 -25.77 43.50 -22.70
CA ALA A 20 -24.88 43.96 -23.75
C ALA A 20 -24.62 45.47 -23.59
N ARG A 21 -23.35 45.89 -23.67
CA ARG A 21 -22.92 47.27 -23.95
C ARG A 21 -21.66 47.16 -24.81
N SER A 22 -21.79 47.37 -26.12
CA SER A 22 -21.74 48.65 -26.83
C SER A 22 -20.33 49.24 -26.87
N ALA A 23 -19.72 49.09 -28.03
CA ALA A 23 -18.51 49.78 -28.48
C ALA A 23 -18.74 51.29 -28.53
N HIS A 24 -17.75 52.09 -28.14
CA HIS A 24 -17.42 53.47 -28.58
C HIS A 24 -15.94 53.69 -28.17
N SER A 25 -15.02 53.71 -29.12
CA SER A 25 -14.48 54.91 -29.81
C SER A 25 -13.18 55.39 -29.17
N LEU A 26 -12.10 55.25 -29.94
CA LEU A 26 -10.81 55.91 -29.77
C LEU A 26 -10.99 57.42 -29.53
N HIS A 27 -10.23 58.00 -28.59
CA HIS A 27 -9.32 59.13 -28.83
C HIS A 27 -8.31 59.27 -27.68
N GLN A 28 -7.07 59.56 -28.07
CA GLN A 28 -5.84 59.62 -27.29
C GLN A 28 -5.77 60.87 -26.38
N LEU A 29 -5.16 60.78 -25.19
CA LEU A 29 -4.07 61.68 -24.76
C LEU A 29 -3.41 61.24 -23.44
N LEU A 30 -2.08 61.44 -23.40
CA LEU A 30 -1.07 61.15 -22.37
C LEU A 30 -1.47 61.28 -20.89
N MET A 31 -1.15 60.25 -20.11
CA MET A 31 -0.46 60.38 -18.81
C MET A 31 0.43 59.14 -18.62
N ALA A 32 1.74 59.37 -18.61
CA ALA A 32 2.76 58.37 -18.33
C ALA A 32 2.68 57.96 -16.85
N ALA A 33 1.89 56.92 -16.56
CA ALA A 33 2.03 56.16 -15.34
C ALA A 33 3.03 55.03 -15.61
N ALA A 34 4.15 55.05 -14.90
CA ALA A 34 5.13 53.98 -14.90
C ALA A 34 4.45 52.65 -14.58
N ILE A 35 4.21 51.85 -15.63
CA ILE A 35 3.81 50.46 -15.52
C ILE A 35 5.07 49.70 -15.09
N CYS A 36 5.42 49.81 -13.80
CA CYS A 36 6.12 48.73 -13.11
C CYS A 36 5.13 47.58 -12.97
N CYS A 37 4.88 46.87 -14.09
CA CYS A 37 4.42 45.49 -14.01
C CYS A 37 5.54 44.74 -13.30
N THR A 38 5.39 44.59 -11.98
CA THR A 38 6.11 43.59 -11.21
C THR A 38 5.69 42.23 -11.78
N PHE A 39 6.44 41.79 -12.79
CA PHE A 39 6.50 40.41 -13.17
C PHE A 39 6.99 39.69 -11.92
N ASN A 40 6.07 39.07 -11.18
CA ASN A 40 6.36 38.25 -10.03
C ASN A 40 6.39 36.81 -10.57
N PRO A 41 7.54 36.28 -11.04
CA PRO A 41 7.62 34.89 -11.44
C PRO A 41 7.64 34.05 -10.16
N GLN A 42 6.52 33.98 -9.45
CA GLN A 42 6.20 32.82 -8.64
C GLN A 42 5.77 31.71 -9.61
N GLN A 43 6.71 31.28 -10.45
CA GLN A 43 6.70 29.93 -10.96
C GLN A 43 6.85 29.05 -9.73
N SER A 44 5.72 28.64 -9.17
CA SER A 44 5.65 27.48 -8.31
C SER A 44 6.12 26.31 -9.17
N SER A 45 7.44 26.06 -9.18
CA SER A 45 8.01 24.86 -9.76
C SER A 45 7.22 23.70 -9.15
N ALA A 46 6.41 23.04 -9.97
CA ALA A 46 5.70 21.85 -9.53
C ALA A 46 6.76 20.92 -8.94
N ALA A 47 6.67 20.66 -7.63
CA ALA A 47 7.63 19.83 -6.95
C ALA A 47 7.71 18.52 -7.72
N THR A 48 8.90 18.22 -8.27
CA THR A 48 9.06 17.00 -9.07
C THR A 48 8.89 15.83 -8.12
N ILE A 49 7.76 15.16 -8.27
CA ILE A 49 7.41 13.97 -7.54
C ILE A 49 8.42 12.89 -7.92
N THR A 50 9.25 12.49 -6.95
CA THR A 50 10.37 11.59 -7.23
C THR A 50 10.15 10.27 -6.48
N PRO A 51 9.98 9.14 -7.19
CA PRO A 51 9.85 7.84 -6.54
C PRO A 51 11.18 7.46 -5.89
N ILE A 52 11.14 7.04 -4.63
CA ILE A 52 12.34 6.66 -3.84
C ILE A 52 12.35 5.17 -3.48
N LEU A 53 11.23 4.49 -3.67
CA LEU A 53 11.07 3.06 -3.44
C LEU A 53 9.96 2.55 -4.37
N ALA A 54 10.18 1.47 -5.10
CA ALA A 54 9.15 0.87 -5.95
C ALA A 54 9.24 -0.66 -6.02
N TYR A 55 8.08 -1.31 -6.14
CA TYR A 55 7.87 -2.74 -6.34
C TYR A 55 6.77 -2.96 -7.39
N SER A 56 7.14 -3.51 -8.54
CA SER A 56 6.27 -4.02 -9.62
C SER A 56 5.97 -5.51 -9.47
N PHE A 57 6.71 -6.20 -8.59
CA PHE A 57 6.66 -7.64 -8.39
C PHE A 57 6.94 -8.51 -9.62
N ASP A 58 7.34 -7.90 -10.73
CA ASP A 58 7.57 -8.56 -12.01
C ASP A 58 9.01 -8.41 -12.52
N GLN A 59 9.46 -9.40 -13.27
CA GLN A 59 10.69 -9.36 -14.05
C GLN A 59 10.41 -10.08 -15.37
N GLY A 60 9.62 -9.44 -16.22
CA GLY A 60 8.93 -10.13 -17.32
C GLY A 60 7.84 -11.04 -16.77
N GLU A 61 7.87 -12.33 -17.11
CA GLU A 61 6.86 -13.32 -16.68
C GLU A 61 7.11 -13.90 -15.28
N LEU A 62 8.28 -13.60 -14.69
CA LEU A 62 8.70 -14.12 -13.39
C LEU A 62 8.31 -13.19 -12.25
N PHE A 63 7.98 -13.78 -11.10
CA PHE A 63 7.72 -13.04 -9.88
C PHE A 63 9.03 -12.63 -9.20
N ARG A 64 9.15 -11.35 -8.85
CA ARG A 64 10.28 -10.78 -8.13
C ARG A 64 9.78 -10.12 -6.84
N ALA A 65 10.23 -10.60 -5.69
CA ALA A 65 9.80 -10.02 -4.41
C ALA A 65 10.66 -8.82 -3.94
N SER A 66 11.77 -8.54 -4.62
CA SER A 66 12.68 -7.43 -4.29
C SER A 66 12.23 -6.11 -4.92
N ALA A 67 12.71 -5.00 -4.35
CA ALA A 67 12.49 -3.66 -4.91
C ALA A 67 13.09 -3.52 -6.31
N ASP A 68 12.45 -2.72 -7.15
CA ASP A 68 12.96 -2.34 -8.47
C ASP A 68 13.74 -1.04 -8.42
N LEU A 69 13.32 -0.15 -7.52
CA LEU A 69 13.91 1.15 -7.29
C LEU A 69 14.08 1.35 -5.80
N GLN A 70 15.24 1.88 -5.42
CA GLN A 70 15.56 2.24 -4.05
C GLN A 70 16.54 3.42 -4.04
N ALA A 71 16.19 4.49 -3.34
CA ALA A 71 17.07 5.65 -3.16
C ALA A 71 18.29 5.28 -2.30
N THR A 72 19.44 5.92 -2.57
CA THR A 72 20.65 5.70 -1.79
C THR A 72 20.42 6.07 -0.32
N GLY A 73 20.86 5.20 0.59
CA GLY A 73 20.66 5.39 2.04
C GLY A 73 19.39 4.76 2.59
N LEU A 74 18.53 4.20 1.72
CA LEU A 74 17.36 3.41 2.10
C LEU A 74 17.62 1.94 1.78
N LEU A 75 17.34 1.05 2.72
CA LEU A 75 17.35 -0.41 2.54
C LEU A 75 15.95 -0.94 2.84
N ALA A 76 15.43 -1.82 1.99
CA ALA A 76 14.06 -2.30 2.06
C ALA A 76 14.05 -3.80 1.85
N ASN A 77 13.34 -4.51 2.71
CA ASN A 77 13.23 -5.97 2.64
C ASN A 77 12.20 -6.40 1.59
N VAL A 78 12.04 -7.70 1.39
CA VAL A 78 10.89 -8.20 0.64
C VAL A 78 9.60 -8.02 1.44
N TRP A 79 8.47 -7.81 0.75
CA TRP A 79 7.16 -7.82 1.37
C TRP A 79 6.87 -9.18 2.00
N THR A 80 6.38 -9.17 3.24
CA THR A 80 5.91 -10.36 3.95
C THR A 80 4.44 -10.22 4.30
N THR A 81 3.82 -11.29 4.77
CA THR A 81 2.41 -11.30 5.22
C THR A 81 2.37 -11.68 6.69
N VAL A 82 1.54 -11.01 7.50
CA VAL A 82 1.38 -11.34 8.92
C VAL A 82 0.79 -12.74 9.10
N VAL A 83 -0.19 -13.09 8.28
CA VAL A 83 -0.83 -14.41 8.29
C VAL A 83 -0.63 -15.10 6.94
N GLY A 84 -0.12 -16.34 6.98
CA GLY A 84 0.12 -17.15 5.79
C GLY A 84 1.43 -16.80 5.08
N THR A 85 1.47 -17.02 3.77
CA THR A 85 2.64 -16.74 2.94
C THR A 85 2.19 -15.96 1.71
N GLY A 86 2.89 -14.87 1.41
CA GLY A 86 2.74 -14.16 0.15
C GLY A 86 3.03 -15.09 -1.03
N THR A 87 2.10 -15.19 -1.96
CA THR A 87 2.22 -15.99 -3.18
C THR A 87 2.16 -15.07 -4.40
N SER A 88 2.66 -15.55 -5.54
CA SER A 88 2.56 -14.78 -6.77
C SER A 88 1.24 -15.03 -7.48
N ALA A 89 0.61 -13.95 -7.95
CA ALA A 89 -0.60 -13.99 -8.77
C ALA A 89 -0.46 -13.10 -10.02
N THR A 90 -1.46 -13.10 -10.89
CA THR A 90 -1.55 -12.15 -12.02
C THR A 90 -1.73 -10.72 -11.52
N GLY A 91 -0.88 -9.82 -12.03
CA GLY A 91 -0.81 -8.38 -11.75
C GLY A 91 -1.45 -7.48 -12.81
N ASN A 92 -1.05 -6.21 -12.86
CA ASN A 92 -1.54 -5.16 -13.74
C ASN A 92 -0.43 -4.25 -14.32
N PRO A 93 0.20 -4.61 -15.46
CA PRO A 93 0.31 -5.96 -16.00
C PRO A 93 1.27 -6.83 -15.16
N GLY A 94 1.63 -8.03 -15.62
CA GLY A 94 2.69 -8.81 -14.98
C GLY A 94 2.22 -9.61 -13.75
N ARG A 95 2.95 -9.48 -12.65
CA ARG A 95 2.78 -10.28 -11.42
C ARG A 95 2.46 -9.40 -10.23
N ALA A 96 1.68 -9.91 -9.29
CA ALA A 96 1.36 -9.26 -8.04
C ALA A 96 1.71 -10.15 -6.84
N ILE A 97 1.95 -9.55 -5.68
CA ILE A 97 1.95 -10.30 -4.41
C ILE A 97 0.49 -10.52 -3.97
N SER A 98 0.16 -11.74 -3.54
CA SER A 98 -1.18 -12.12 -3.10
C SER A 98 -1.15 -12.87 -1.77
N ALA A 99 -2.12 -12.58 -0.90
CA ALA A 99 -2.38 -13.35 0.31
C ALA A 99 -3.87 -13.70 0.44
N SER A 100 -4.15 -14.63 1.36
CA SER A 100 -5.51 -15.04 1.77
C SER A 100 -5.65 -14.91 3.29
N ARG A 101 -6.70 -15.46 3.92
CA ARG A 101 -6.95 -15.36 5.37
C ARG A 101 -7.18 -13.93 5.85
N TRP A 102 -8.09 -13.23 5.18
CA TRP A 102 -8.52 -11.87 5.50
C TRP A 102 -9.84 -11.83 6.31
N ASP A 103 -10.32 -12.99 6.74
CA ASP A 103 -11.60 -13.22 7.44
C ASP A 103 -11.55 -12.90 8.94
N GLY A 104 -10.38 -12.54 9.46
CA GLY A 104 -10.21 -11.98 10.80
C GLY A 104 -9.50 -10.63 10.74
N ASP A 105 -9.44 -9.95 11.88
CA ASP A 105 -8.67 -8.73 12.02
C ASP A 105 -7.18 -9.09 12.16
N GLY A 106 -6.33 -8.55 11.27
CA GLY A 106 -4.89 -8.57 11.48
C GLY A 106 -4.01 -9.25 10.43
N ASN A 107 -4.55 -9.64 9.26
CA ASN A 107 -3.65 -9.89 8.14
C ASN A 107 -3.24 -8.58 7.47
N ALA A 108 -1.99 -8.51 7.02
CA ALA A 108 -1.41 -7.34 6.38
C ALA A 108 -0.20 -7.74 5.54
N PHE A 109 0.07 -6.95 4.50
CA PHE A 109 1.38 -6.93 3.87
C PHE A 109 2.31 -6.02 4.69
N VAL A 110 3.51 -6.50 5.01
CA VAL A 110 4.50 -5.77 5.82
C VAL A 110 5.80 -5.66 5.07
N LEU A 111 6.29 -4.43 4.96
CA LEU A 111 7.59 -4.08 4.41
C LEU A 111 8.41 -3.35 5.46
N ARG A 112 9.53 -3.95 5.83
CA ARG A 112 10.51 -3.33 6.72
C ARG A 112 11.48 -2.48 5.93
N VAL A 113 11.64 -1.24 6.34
CA VAL A 113 12.57 -0.27 5.77
C VAL A 113 13.58 0.14 6.84
N ASN A 114 14.84 0.26 6.46
CA ASN A 114 15.91 0.75 7.30
C ASN A 114 16.67 1.85 6.57
N LEU A 115 16.78 3.03 7.18
CA LEU A 115 17.66 4.08 6.71
C LEU A 115 19.06 3.90 7.29
N LEU A 116 20.07 4.14 6.46
CA LEU A 116 21.46 4.13 6.91
C LEU A 116 21.69 5.22 7.98
N PRO A 117 22.66 5.04 8.90
CA PRO A 117 22.96 6.05 9.91
C PRO A 117 23.16 7.45 9.31
N GLY A 118 22.59 8.45 9.98
CA GLY A 118 22.62 9.85 9.56
C GLY A 118 21.72 10.19 8.37
N HIS A 119 20.99 9.23 7.79
CA HIS A 119 20.00 9.51 6.77
C HIS A 119 18.62 9.77 7.38
N THR A 120 17.85 10.65 6.74
CA THR A 120 16.44 10.90 7.05
C THR A 120 15.59 10.79 5.80
N LEU A 121 14.31 10.50 5.99
CA LEU A 121 13.34 10.34 4.91
C LEU A 121 12.18 11.31 5.08
N SER A 122 11.92 12.11 4.06
CA SER A 122 10.68 12.86 3.90
C SER A 122 9.82 12.18 2.85
N LEU A 123 8.55 11.88 3.17
CA LEU A 123 7.59 11.30 2.23
C LEU A 123 6.60 12.37 1.77
N THR A 124 6.31 12.37 0.47
CA THR A 124 5.36 13.29 -0.15
C THR A 124 4.16 12.57 -0.74
N GLY A 125 4.29 11.29 -1.08
CA GLY A 125 3.24 10.54 -1.75
C GLY A 125 3.44 9.03 -1.69
N PHE A 126 2.38 8.31 -2.03
CA PHE A 126 2.38 6.87 -2.18
C PHE A 126 1.47 6.48 -3.34
N GLY A 127 1.64 5.25 -3.82
CA GLY A 127 0.62 4.59 -4.62
C GLY A 127 0.83 3.09 -4.73
N PHE A 128 -0.22 2.39 -5.12
CA PHE A 128 -0.23 0.96 -5.41
C PHE A 128 -1.47 0.59 -6.22
N ASP A 129 -1.40 -0.51 -6.95
CA ASP A 129 -2.55 -1.13 -7.58
C ASP A 129 -3.03 -2.30 -6.71
N GLU A 130 -4.34 -2.47 -6.57
CA GLU A 130 -4.90 -3.57 -5.77
C GLU A 130 -6.06 -4.27 -6.45
N ARG A 131 -6.26 -5.53 -6.08
CA ARG A 131 -7.43 -6.32 -6.44
C ARG A 131 -7.74 -7.34 -5.34
N ALA A 132 -8.96 -7.33 -4.82
CA ALA A 132 -9.50 -8.38 -3.97
C ALA A 132 -10.40 -9.35 -4.75
N SER A 133 -10.57 -10.58 -4.25
CA SER A 133 -11.68 -11.43 -4.70
C SER A 133 -12.99 -10.96 -4.07
N GLY A 134 -14.14 -11.41 -4.61
CA GLY A 134 -15.45 -11.05 -4.05
C GLY A 134 -15.67 -11.48 -2.59
N THR A 135 -14.87 -12.42 -2.09
CA THR A 135 -14.87 -12.88 -0.70
C THR A 135 -13.61 -12.49 0.09
N GLY A 136 -12.67 -11.76 -0.53
CA GLY A 136 -11.42 -11.30 0.09
C GLY A 136 -11.61 -10.03 0.92
N ALA A 137 -10.51 -9.39 1.33
CA ALA A 137 -10.56 -8.12 2.05
C ALA A 137 -11.46 -7.11 1.30
N GLN A 138 -12.31 -6.40 2.03
CA GLN A 138 -13.27 -5.41 1.50
C GLN A 138 -12.83 -3.96 1.77
N GLN A 139 -11.90 -3.79 2.70
CA GLN A 139 -11.35 -2.52 3.13
C GLN A 139 -9.84 -2.65 3.34
N TRP A 140 -9.13 -1.53 3.26
CA TRP A 140 -7.68 -1.46 3.46
C TRP A 140 -7.25 -0.22 4.24
N LEU A 141 -6.09 -0.32 4.89
CA LEU A 141 -5.42 0.75 5.64
C LEU A 141 -3.92 0.70 5.37
N LEU A 142 -3.34 1.82 4.98
CA LEU A 142 -1.90 2.03 4.86
C LEU A 142 -1.38 2.75 6.11
N ARG A 143 -0.42 2.13 6.79
CA ARG A 143 0.33 2.71 7.91
C ARG A 143 1.82 2.78 7.57
N ILE A 144 2.48 3.86 7.97
CA ILE A 144 3.94 3.99 7.89
C ILE A 144 4.44 4.49 9.23
N ALA A 145 5.43 3.81 9.81
CA ALA A 145 5.96 4.14 11.14
C ALA A 145 4.83 4.28 12.18
N GLU A 146 3.90 3.33 12.17
CA GLU A 146 2.72 3.27 13.03
C GLU A 146 1.68 4.40 12.84
N LEU A 147 1.87 5.30 11.88
CA LEU A 147 0.89 6.36 11.57
C LEU A 147 -0.05 5.93 10.45
N ASP A 148 -1.36 6.06 10.69
CA ASP A 148 -2.41 5.83 9.69
C ASP A 148 -2.40 6.95 8.64
N LEU A 149 -2.08 6.62 7.39
CA LEU A 149 -1.93 7.60 6.33
C LEU A 149 -3.12 7.64 5.37
N ALA A 150 -3.65 6.47 5.02
CA ALA A 150 -4.72 6.36 4.04
C ALA A 150 -5.52 5.08 4.26
N GLN A 151 -6.80 5.11 3.89
CA GLN A 151 -7.68 3.94 3.94
C GLN A 151 -8.71 4.02 2.84
N GLY A 152 -9.29 2.87 2.49
CA GLY A 152 -10.31 2.81 1.44
C GLY A 152 -10.98 1.46 1.32
N ARG A 153 -11.82 1.34 0.28
CA ARG A 153 -12.42 0.07 -0.14
C ARG A 153 -11.50 -0.64 -1.13
N THR A 154 -11.51 -1.96 -1.09
CA THR A 154 -10.89 -2.80 -2.13
C THR A 154 -11.84 -3.01 -3.30
N HIS A 155 -11.30 -3.49 -4.43
CA HIS A 155 -12.06 -3.69 -5.67
C HIS A 155 -11.82 -5.07 -6.27
N THR A 156 -12.80 -5.58 -7.03
CA THR A 156 -12.68 -6.87 -7.71
C THR A 156 -11.96 -6.80 -9.06
N ALA A 157 -11.79 -5.58 -9.59
CA ALA A 157 -10.90 -5.23 -10.68
C ALA A 157 -9.65 -4.53 -10.12
N PHE A 158 -8.56 -4.50 -10.89
CA PHE A 158 -7.38 -3.74 -10.47
C PHE A 158 -7.70 -2.25 -10.44
N THR A 159 -7.48 -1.64 -9.28
CA THR A 159 -7.69 -0.21 -9.04
C THR A 159 -6.42 0.40 -8.48
N ARG A 160 -6.01 1.53 -9.04
CA ARG A 160 -4.89 2.33 -8.53
C ARG A 160 -5.36 3.19 -7.36
N HIS A 161 -4.65 3.11 -6.25
CA HIS A 161 -4.73 4.06 -5.14
C HIS A 161 -3.45 4.88 -5.12
N ALA A 162 -3.57 6.19 -4.97
CA ALA A 162 -2.45 7.10 -4.78
C ALA A 162 -2.90 8.30 -3.95
N GLY A 163 -1.98 8.88 -3.19
CA GLY A 163 -2.30 10.01 -2.32
C GLY A 163 -1.06 10.71 -1.81
N LEU A 164 -1.26 11.92 -1.32
CA LEU A 164 -0.21 12.68 -0.63
C LEU A 164 0.01 12.11 0.77
N VAL A 165 1.26 12.15 1.22
CA VAL A 165 1.66 11.78 2.58
C VAL A 165 1.99 13.06 3.35
N SER A 166 1.47 13.15 4.57
CA SER A 166 1.84 14.20 5.52
C SER A 166 2.26 13.54 6.82
N LEU A 167 3.56 13.50 7.06
CA LEU A 167 4.13 13.03 8.33
C LEU A 167 4.43 14.23 9.23
N PRO A 168 4.34 14.09 10.57
CA PRO A 168 4.70 15.15 11.50
C PRO A 168 6.20 15.50 11.51
N GLY A 169 7.03 14.78 10.73
CA GLY A 169 8.46 15.02 10.58
C GLY A 169 9.09 14.02 9.60
N SER A 170 10.42 14.04 9.52
CA SER A 170 11.18 13.04 8.75
C SER A 170 11.36 11.75 9.55
N LEU A 171 11.36 10.62 8.85
CA LEU A 171 11.65 9.31 9.43
C LEU A 171 13.17 9.08 9.52
N SER A 172 13.61 8.29 10.50
CA SER A 172 14.99 7.85 10.67
C SER A 172 15.04 6.41 11.19
N GLY A 173 16.18 5.74 11.03
CA GLY A 173 16.37 4.36 11.51
C GLY A 173 15.46 3.34 10.80
N GLN A 174 14.97 2.36 11.55
CA GLN A 174 14.11 1.30 11.05
C GLN A 174 12.63 1.61 11.34
N PHE A 175 11.77 1.38 10.35
CA PHE A 175 10.32 1.46 10.49
C PHE A 175 9.64 0.46 9.55
N ASP A 176 8.37 0.18 9.83
CA ASP A 176 7.55 -0.68 8.99
C ASP A 176 6.55 0.14 8.18
N ILE A 177 6.32 -0.31 6.95
CA ILE A 177 5.18 0.04 6.11
C ILE A 177 4.23 -1.15 6.18
N VAL A 178 2.98 -0.89 6.55
CA VAL A 178 1.97 -1.92 6.77
C VAL A 178 0.73 -1.59 5.93
N LEU A 179 0.35 -2.52 5.06
CA LEU A 179 -0.89 -2.45 4.29
C LEU A 179 -1.83 -3.55 4.77
N SER A 180 -2.77 -3.17 5.64
CA SER A 180 -3.72 -4.08 6.29
C SER A 180 -5.02 -4.17 5.48
N GLY A 181 -5.69 -5.32 5.55
CA GLY A 181 -7.00 -5.55 4.92
C GLY A 181 -7.96 -6.26 5.86
N TRP A 182 -9.26 -5.95 5.77
CA TRP A 182 -10.29 -6.55 6.62
C TRP A 182 -11.66 -6.63 5.93
N GLY A 183 -12.63 -7.23 6.61
CA GLY A 183 -14.01 -7.35 6.18
C GLY A 183 -14.26 -8.48 5.17
N ALA A 184 -13.35 -9.44 5.05
CA ALA A 184 -13.55 -10.58 4.16
C ALA A 184 -14.65 -11.51 4.67
N SER A 185 -15.45 -12.05 3.75
CA SER A 185 -16.49 -13.02 4.07
C SER A 185 -15.99 -14.47 4.07
N SER A 186 -14.74 -14.71 3.66
CA SER A 186 -14.11 -16.03 3.68
C SER A 186 -12.59 -15.97 3.77
N GLY A 187 -12.00 -16.86 4.55
CA GLY A 187 -10.54 -17.01 4.64
C GLY A 187 -9.86 -17.53 3.37
N SER A 188 -10.62 -18.06 2.40
CA SER A 188 -10.08 -18.39 1.07
C SER A 188 -10.09 -17.20 0.11
N GLY A 189 -10.75 -16.10 0.48
CA GLY A 189 -10.72 -14.87 -0.28
C GLY A 189 -9.31 -14.31 -0.36
N THR A 190 -8.95 -13.71 -1.50
CA THR A 190 -7.60 -13.22 -1.76
C THR A 190 -7.59 -11.71 -1.86
N TRP A 191 -6.47 -11.10 -1.50
CA TRP A 191 -6.15 -9.72 -1.83
C TRP A 191 -4.77 -9.69 -2.48
N ARG A 192 -4.61 -8.81 -3.48
CA ARG A 192 -3.42 -8.67 -4.31
C ARG A 192 -2.98 -7.23 -4.28
N MET A 193 -1.68 -7.03 -4.19
CA MET A 193 -1.03 -5.73 -4.31
C MET A 193 0.00 -5.79 -5.43
N ASP A 194 0.06 -4.73 -6.20
CA ASP A 194 0.95 -4.56 -7.34
C ASP A 194 1.43 -3.10 -7.44
N ASN A 195 2.49 -2.84 -8.20
CA ASN A 195 3.01 -1.51 -8.53
C ASN A 195 3.08 -0.55 -7.32
N PHE A 196 3.53 -1.04 -6.17
CA PHE A 196 3.68 -0.22 -4.97
C PHE A 196 4.83 0.76 -5.15
N PHE A 197 4.64 2.03 -4.79
CA PHE A 197 5.72 3.02 -4.75
C PHE A 197 5.54 4.04 -3.62
N LEU A 198 6.67 4.60 -3.19
CA LEU A 198 6.73 5.77 -2.32
C LEU A 198 7.47 6.90 -3.01
N GLU A 199 6.99 8.11 -2.76
CA GLU A 199 7.55 9.35 -3.30
C GLU A 199 8.07 10.21 -2.16
N GLY A 200 9.17 10.90 -2.41
CA GLY A 200 9.75 11.81 -1.44
C GLY A 200 11.23 12.03 -1.66
N GLN A 201 11.96 12.16 -0.56
CA GLN A 201 13.38 12.47 -0.58
C GLN A 201 14.08 11.80 0.60
N VAL A 202 15.20 11.14 0.30
CA VAL A 202 16.16 10.71 1.31
C VAL A 202 17.25 11.77 1.41
N LEU A 203 17.47 12.30 2.61
CA LEU A 203 18.56 13.25 2.89
C LEU A 203 19.69 12.48 3.57
N GLY A 204 20.93 12.69 3.10
CA GLY A 204 22.11 12.14 3.74
C GLY A 204 22.54 12.91 4.99
N PRO A 205 23.64 12.50 5.66
CA PRO A 205 24.14 13.14 6.88
C PRO A 205 24.49 14.63 6.73
N THR A 206 24.75 15.08 5.50
CA THR A 206 25.02 16.49 5.17
C THR A 206 23.76 17.31 4.89
N GLY A 207 22.57 16.70 4.96
CA GLY A 207 21.31 17.33 4.60
C GLY A 207 21.09 17.47 3.08
N VAL A 208 21.97 16.88 2.26
CA VAL A 208 21.84 16.89 0.80
C VAL A 208 21.02 15.69 0.34
N ALA A 209 20.14 15.93 -0.63
CA ALA A 209 19.35 14.89 -1.29
C ALA A 209 20.25 13.79 -1.85
N THR A 210 19.95 12.53 -1.51
CA THR A 210 20.67 11.40 -2.11
C THR A 210 20.15 11.13 -3.51
N GLN A 211 21.04 10.64 -4.38
CA GLN A 211 20.65 10.26 -5.73
C GLN A 211 19.95 8.90 -5.73
N ILE A 212 19.01 8.76 -6.65
CA ILE A 212 18.38 7.48 -6.96
C ILE A 212 19.30 6.73 -7.92
N ILE A 213 19.74 5.56 -7.49
CA ILE A 213 20.53 4.67 -8.34
C ILE A 213 19.56 3.57 -8.80
N PRO A 214 19.20 3.51 -10.10
CA PRO A 214 18.41 2.39 -10.59
C PRO A 214 19.22 1.11 -10.35
N LEU A 215 18.60 0.11 -9.72
CA LEU A 215 19.27 -1.15 -9.43
C LEU A 215 19.58 -1.84 -10.78
N PRO A 216 20.85 -2.14 -11.09
CA PRO A 216 21.18 -2.94 -12.25
C PRO A 216 20.46 -4.29 -12.14
N PRO A 217 19.83 -4.81 -13.21
CA PRO A 217 19.12 -6.09 -13.19
C PRO A 217 19.96 -7.26 -12.65
N ALA A 218 21.29 -7.16 -12.73
CA ALA A 218 22.23 -8.19 -12.31
C ALA A 218 22.36 -8.37 -10.78
N LEU A 219 22.08 -7.36 -9.95
CA LEU A 219 22.23 -7.48 -8.49
C LEU A 219 21.12 -8.33 -7.85
N ALA A 220 19.98 -8.51 -8.52
CA ALA A 220 18.91 -9.40 -8.08
C ALA A 220 19.32 -10.88 -8.04
N LEU A 221 20.37 -11.27 -8.79
CA LEU A 221 20.82 -12.67 -8.87
C LEU A 221 21.65 -13.13 -7.66
N LEU A 222 22.18 -12.20 -6.86
CA LEU A 222 23.00 -12.54 -5.68
C LEU A 222 22.16 -12.69 -4.39
N ALA A 223 20.88 -12.32 -4.43
CA ALA A 223 19.99 -12.30 -3.26
C ALA A 223 19.12 -13.57 -3.07
N GLY A 224 19.33 -14.64 -3.84
CA GLY A 224 18.65 -15.91 -3.59
C GLY A 224 19.49 -17.15 -3.93
N PRO A 225 19.42 -18.29 -3.19
CA PRO A 225 18.85 -18.53 -1.85
C PRO A 225 19.85 -19.20 -0.87
N LEU A 226 20.04 -18.64 0.32
CA LEU A 226 20.52 -19.41 1.50
C LEU A 226 19.39 -20.17 2.22
N LEU A 227 18.20 -20.26 1.61
CA LEU A 227 16.99 -20.88 2.21
C LEU A 227 16.66 -22.28 1.70
N LEU A 228 17.54 -22.93 0.92
CA LEU A 228 17.42 -24.35 0.56
C LEU A 228 18.30 -25.23 1.46
N CYS A 229 18.28 -25.00 2.77
CA CYS A 229 18.61 -26.07 3.71
C CYS A 229 17.32 -26.88 3.93
N PRO A 230 17.19 -28.10 3.38
CA PRO A 230 16.10 -28.97 3.76
C PRO A 230 16.19 -29.17 5.26
N ARG A 231 15.20 -28.67 6.02
CA ARG A 231 15.00 -29.09 7.41
C ARG A 231 14.94 -30.61 7.38
N ARG A 232 15.98 -31.28 7.89
CA ARG A 232 15.94 -32.72 8.19
C ARG A 232 14.69 -32.93 9.03
N ARG A 233 13.66 -33.55 8.44
CA ARG A 233 12.57 -34.12 9.21
C ARG A 233 13.23 -35.09 10.18
N ARG A 234 13.26 -34.71 11.45
CA ARG A 234 13.48 -35.66 12.53
C ARG A 234 12.26 -36.57 12.47
N THR A 235 12.43 -37.72 11.83
CA THR A 235 11.48 -38.81 11.94
C THR A 235 11.49 -39.20 13.41
N GLU A 236 10.55 -38.67 14.19
CA GLU A 236 10.20 -39.30 15.45
C GLU A 236 9.76 -40.70 15.10
N LEU A 237 10.57 -41.68 15.50
CA LEU A 237 10.20 -43.07 15.51
C LEU A 237 8.92 -43.17 16.31
N THR A 238 7.80 -43.35 15.64
CA THR A 238 6.56 -43.81 16.25
C THR A 238 6.86 -45.17 16.87
N GLN A 239 6.99 -45.18 18.20
CA GLN A 239 7.10 -46.39 18.99
C GLN A 239 5.79 -47.18 18.78
N PRO A 240 5.83 -48.43 18.27
CA PRO A 240 4.63 -49.22 18.08
C PRO A 240 3.98 -49.50 19.44
N ALA A 241 2.67 -49.25 19.52
CA ALA A 241 1.84 -49.56 20.66
C ALA A 241 1.95 -51.06 20.96
N GLU A 242 2.62 -51.38 22.06
CA GLU A 242 2.71 -52.73 22.59
C GLU A 242 1.33 -53.14 23.13
N ALA A 243 0.75 -54.14 22.49
CA ALA A 243 -0.51 -54.75 22.86
C ALA A 243 -0.40 -55.40 24.24
N SER A 244 -0.84 -54.71 25.29
CA SER A 244 -1.15 -55.35 26.57
C SER A 244 -2.59 -55.85 26.58
N ALA A 245 -2.76 -57.04 26.02
CA ALA A 245 -3.84 -57.93 26.39
C ALA A 245 -3.66 -58.34 27.86
N ARG A 246 -4.52 -57.85 28.75
CA ARG A 246 -4.80 -58.54 30.01
C ARG A 246 -6.27 -58.45 30.39
N GLN A 247 -6.94 -59.57 30.10
CA GLN A 247 -8.16 -60.02 30.73
C GLN A 247 -8.17 -59.73 32.23
N LEU A 248 -9.32 -59.31 32.77
CA LEU A 248 -9.84 -59.86 34.03
C LEU A 248 -11.35 -59.59 34.18
N ARG A 249 -12.09 -60.63 33.83
CA ARG A 249 -13.32 -61.16 34.46
C ARG A 249 -14.25 -60.17 35.18
N GLN A 250 -15.45 -60.02 34.62
CA GLN A 250 -16.66 -59.78 35.40
C GLN A 250 -17.03 -61.02 36.23
N PRO A 251 -17.53 -60.83 37.47
CA PRO A 251 -18.51 -61.71 38.07
C PRO A 251 -19.91 -61.09 38.03
N ARG A 252 -20.82 -61.82 37.37
CA ARG A 252 -22.27 -61.78 37.60
C ARG A 252 -22.56 -62.06 39.08
N SER A 253 -23.49 -61.30 39.65
CA SER A 253 -24.30 -61.72 40.78
C SER A 253 -25.74 -61.31 40.51
N SER A 254 -26.57 -62.32 40.23
CA SER A 254 -28.03 -62.24 40.30
C SER A 254 -28.46 -62.75 41.66
N GLY A 255 -29.43 -62.11 42.31
CA GLY A 255 -30.14 -62.79 43.38
C GLY A 255 -31.01 -61.91 44.27
N LYS A 256 -32.29 -61.82 43.86
CA LYS A 256 -33.51 -61.57 44.63
C LYS A 256 -33.68 -60.22 45.34
#